data_AF-A0A0C3SC25-F1
#
_entry.id   AF-A0A0C3SC25-F1
#
_cell.length_a   1.000
_cell.length_b   1.000
_cell.length_c   1.000
_cell.angle_alpha   90.00
_cell.angle_beta   90.00
_cell.angle_gamma   90.00
#
_symmetry.space_group_name_H-M   'P 1'
#
loop_
_entity.id
_entity.type
_entity.pdbx_description
1 polymer ?
#
loop_
_entity_poly.entity_id
_entity_poly.type
_entity_poly.pdbx_seq_one_letter_code
_entity_poly.pdbx_strand_id
1 'polypeptide(L)'
;DESELAEVRVPLKPTPGGYWADAKEVSKALQASASKLDGPARVYAMRGKYKQVFLRVAADGEETFNSANLKIGDDRTIEVFVEYVS
;
A
#
# COMPACT_ATOMS: atom_id res chain seq x y z
N ASP A 1 12.38 4.87 14.77
CA ASP A 1 11.13 4.23 14.34
C ASP A 1 11.42 2.79 13.97
N GLU A 2 10.60 1.88 14.46
CA GLU A 2 10.68 0.45 14.18
C GLU A 2 9.89 0.16 12.90
N SER A 3 10.47 -0.63 11.99
CA SER A 3 9.81 -1.03 10.75
C SER A 3 9.01 -2.32 11.00
N GLU A 4 7.74 -2.30 10.63
CA GLU A 4 6.85 -3.47 10.73
C GLU A 4 6.63 -4.13 9.35
N LEU A 5 6.27 -5.41 9.36
CA LEU A 5 5.92 -6.17 8.16
C LEU A 5 4.43 -6.52 8.17
N ALA A 6 3.72 -6.12 7.11
CA ALA A 6 2.35 -6.55 6.84
C ALA A 6 2.33 -7.56 5.69
N GLU A 7 1.80 -8.77 5.94
CA GLU A 7 1.66 -9.79 4.90
C GLU A 7 0.23 -9.79 4.32
N VAL A 8 0.13 -9.67 3.00
CA VAL A 8 -1.14 -9.75 2.27
C VAL A 8 -1.02 -10.65 1.05
N ARG A 9 -2.14 -11.26 0.64
CA ARG A 9 -2.20 -12.10 -0.56
C ARG A 9 -2.93 -11.36 -1.67
N VAL A 10 -2.19 -11.01 -2.71
CA VAL A 10 -2.73 -10.36 -3.92
C VAL A 10 -2.14 -11.00 -5.18
N PRO A 11 -2.85 -10.97 -6.32
CA PRO A 11 -2.26 -11.37 -7.59
C PRO A 11 -1.08 -10.47 -7.98
N LEU A 12 0.03 -11.09 -8.40
CA LEU A 12 1.22 -10.40 -8.91
C LEU A 12 1.39 -10.67 -10.40
N LYS A 13 1.63 -9.60 -11.17
CA LYS A 13 1.98 -9.69 -12.58
C LYS A 13 3.50 -9.58 -12.74
N PRO A 14 4.19 -10.58 -13.30
CA PRO A 14 5.64 -10.53 -13.44
C PRO A 14 6.08 -9.44 -14.43
N THR A 15 7.26 -8.86 -14.17
CA THR A 15 7.95 -7.88 -15.03
C THR A 15 9.46 -8.12 -14.92
N PRO A 16 10.29 -7.70 -15.90
CA PRO A 16 11.74 -7.70 -15.68
C PRO A 16 12.10 -6.92 -14.41
N GLY A 17 12.76 -7.58 -13.46
CA GLY A 17 13.21 -6.97 -12.20
C GLY A 17 12.14 -6.82 -11.11
N GLY A 18 11.07 -7.62 -11.13
CA GLY A 18 10.11 -7.70 -10.01
C GLY A 18 8.69 -8.04 -10.44
N TYR A 19 7.71 -7.42 -9.77
CA TYR A 19 6.28 -7.61 -10.06
C TYR A 19 5.51 -6.30 -10.06
N TRP A 20 4.33 -6.34 -10.68
CA TRP A 20 3.28 -5.34 -10.51
C TRP A 20 2.14 -5.94 -9.70
N ALA A 21 1.67 -5.19 -8.71
CA ALA A 21 0.41 -5.45 -8.01
C ALA A 21 -0.59 -4.32 -8.31
N ASP A 22 -1.89 -4.65 -8.28
CA ASP A 22 -2.92 -3.62 -8.29
C ASP A 22 -3.04 -3.01 -6.89
N ALA A 23 -2.78 -1.70 -6.80
CA ALA A 23 -2.97 -0.88 -5.61
C ALA A 23 -4.32 -1.11 -4.92
N LYS A 24 -5.42 -1.25 -5.68
CA LYS A 24 -6.76 -1.48 -5.13
C LYS A 24 -6.83 -2.77 -4.35
N GLU A 25 -6.24 -3.84 -4.87
CA GLU A 25 -6.25 -5.15 -4.22
C GLU A 25 -5.33 -5.16 -3.00
N VAL A 26 -4.17 -4.50 -3.08
CA VAL A 26 -3.27 -4.30 -1.94
C VAL A 26 -3.95 -3.51 -0.83
N SER A 27 -4.60 -2.39 -1.14
CA SER A 27 -5.32 -1.55 -0.17
C SER A 27 -6.42 -2.33 0.54
N LYS A 28 -7.27 -3.05 -0.20
CA LYS A 28 -8.31 -3.89 0.39
C LYS A 28 -7.74 -4.95 1.31
N ALA A 29 -6.69 -5.66 0.87
CA ALA A 29 -6.10 -6.74 1.66
C ALA A 29 -5.47 -6.20 2.95
N LEU A 30 -4.82 -5.03 2.90
CA LEU A 30 -4.26 -4.38 4.09
C LEU A 30 -5.37 -3.96 5.05
N GLN A 31 -6.42 -3.30 4.57
CA GLN A 31 -7.52 -2.84 5.44
C GLN A 31 -8.42 -3.98 5.96
N ALA A 32 -8.36 -5.16 5.35
CA ALA A 32 -8.98 -6.38 5.86
C ALA A 32 -8.08 -7.20 6.81
N SER A 33 -6.83 -6.77 7.05
CA SER A 33 -5.85 -7.48 7.87
C SER A 33 -5.71 -6.88 9.27
N ALA A 34 -4.86 -7.49 10.10
CA ALA A 34 -4.48 -6.92 11.40
C ALA A 34 -3.71 -5.59 11.28
N SER A 35 -3.20 -5.25 10.09
CA SER A 35 -2.52 -3.97 9.80
C SER A 35 -3.48 -2.88 9.29
N LYS A 36 -4.78 -3.01 9.57
CA LYS A 36 -5.77 -1.98 9.25
C LYS A 36 -5.39 -0.67 9.94
N LEU A 37 -5.67 0.45 9.27
CA LEU A 37 -5.49 1.77 9.85
C LEU A 37 -6.80 2.24 10.49
N ASP A 38 -6.75 2.60 11.77
CA ASP A 38 -7.93 3.02 12.55
C ASP A 38 -8.15 4.54 12.58
N GLY A 39 -7.39 5.30 11.78
CA GLY A 39 -7.44 6.76 11.81
C GLY A 39 -7.09 7.42 10.47
N PRO A 40 -7.34 8.72 10.37
CA PRO A 40 -7.12 9.47 9.14
C PRO A 40 -5.66 9.42 8.72
N ALA A 41 -5.39 8.86 7.56
CA ALA A 41 -4.04 8.59 7.09
C ALA A 41 -3.95 8.56 5.56
N ARG A 42 -2.73 8.73 5.06
CA ARG A 42 -2.37 8.49 3.65
C ARG A 42 -1.28 7.44 3.60
N VAL A 43 -1.45 6.45 2.75
CA VAL A 43 -0.44 5.42 2.50
C VAL A 43 0.12 5.60 1.10
N TYR A 44 1.44 5.60 1.00
CA TYR A 44 2.14 5.72 -0.26
C TYR A 44 3.35 4.81 -0.33
N ALA A 45 3.74 4.49 -1.55
CA ALA A 45 5.05 3.92 -1.85
C ALA A 45 5.86 4.93 -2.69
N MET A 46 7.18 4.80 -2.67
CA MET A 46 8.04 5.62 -3.52
C MET A 46 8.17 5.03 -4.92
N ARG A 47 7.96 5.85 -5.95
CA ARG A 47 8.23 5.50 -7.35
C ARG A 47 9.23 6.48 -7.95
N GLY A 48 10.51 6.12 -7.84
CA GLY A 48 11.60 7.07 -8.06
C GLY A 48 11.50 8.21 -7.05
N LYS A 49 11.46 9.46 -7.52
CA LYS A 49 11.33 10.65 -6.65
C LYS A 49 9.89 10.98 -6.23
N TYR A 50 8.88 10.27 -6.74
CA TYR A 50 7.48 10.62 -6.54
C TYR A 50 6.84 9.75 -5.46
N LYS A 51 6.04 10.37 -4.58
CA LYS A 51 5.13 9.67 -3.68
C LYS A 51 3.93 9.18 -4.48
N GLN A 52 3.77 7.87 -4.61
CA GLN A 52 2.59 7.26 -5.21
C GLN A 52 1.61 6.91 -4.09
N VAL A 53 0.73 7.85 -3.77
CA VAL A 53 -0.37 7.62 -2.81
C VAL A 53 -1.34 6.61 -3.41
N PHE A 54 -1.69 5.58 -2.65
CA PHE A 54 -2.54 4.49 -3.14
C PHE A 54 -3.68 4.11 -2.18
N LEU A 55 -3.65 4.59 -0.94
CA LEU A 55 -4.74 4.48 0.03
C LEU A 55 -4.84 5.78 0.83
N ARG A 56 -6.06 6.24 1.07
CA ARG A 56 -6.39 7.28 2.04
C ARG A 56 -7.50 6.75 2.94
N VAL A 57 -7.35 6.96 4.24
CA VAL A 57 -8.39 6.72 5.24
C VAL A 57 -8.84 8.09 5.74
N ALA A 58 -10.14 8.36 5.70
CA ALA A 58 -10.75 9.57 6.23
C ALA A 58 -11.00 9.45 7.75
N ALA A 59 -11.37 10.56 8.39
CA ALA A 59 -11.58 10.60 9.84
C ALA A 59 -12.79 9.75 10.31
N ASP A 60 -13.76 9.53 9.42
CA ASP A 60 -14.91 8.64 9.63
C ASP A 60 -14.62 7.18 9.25
N GLY A 61 -13.37 6.88 8.86
CA GLY A 61 -12.96 5.55 8.41
C GLY A 61 -13.26 5.26 6.95
N GLU A 62 -13.77 6.22 6.16
CA GLU A 62 -13.97 6.00 4.73
C GLU A 62 -12.63 5.77 4.02
N GLU A 63 -12.52 4.64 3.31
CA GLU A 63 -11.34 4.23 2.57
C GLU A 63 -11.45 4.65 1.10
N THR A 64 -10.50 5.44 0.62
CA THR A 64 -10.38 5.80 -0.80
C THR A 64 -9.15 5.14 -1.41
N PHE A 65 -9.37 4.30 -2.42
CA PHE A 65 -8.31 3.68 -3.22
C PHE A 65 -8.78 3.46 -4.67
N ASN A 66 -7.84 3.55 -5.61
CA ASN A 66 -8.08 3.33 -7.03
C ASN A 66 -7.09 2.31 -7.58
N SER A 67 -7.46 1.65 -8.69
CA SER A 67 -6.52 0.75 -9.35
C SER A 67 -5.32 1.52 -9.90
N ALA A 68 -4.13 1.03 -9.59
CA ALA A 68 -2.85 1.57 -10.06
C ALA A 68 -1.76 0.51 -9.94
N ASN A 69 -0.70 0.65 -10.74
CA ASN A 69 0.43 -0.28 -10.68
C ASN A 69 1.35 0.08 -9.51
N LEU A 70 1.46 -0.81 -8.52
CA LEU A 70 2.48 -0.76 -7.48
C LEU A 70 3.65 -1.67 -7.84
N LYS A 71 4.87 -1.12 -7.80
CA LYS A 71 6.09 -1.87 -8.10
C LYS A 71 6.47 -2.68 -6.87
N ILE A 72 6.57 -4.00 -7.05
CA ILE A 72 6.99 -4.93 -6.00
C ILE A 72 8.39 -5.43 -6.35
N GLY A 73 9.24 -5.56 -5.33
CA GLY A 73 10.57 -6.16 -5.43
C GLY A 73 10.53 -7.62 -5.90
N ASP A 74 11.66 -8.13 -6.32
CA ASP A 74 11.86 -9.54 -6.68
C ASP A 74 11.70 -10.48 -5.46
N ASP A 75 12.01 -9.98 -4.27
CA ASP A 75 11.74 -10.57 -2.96
C ASP A 75 10.24 -10.55 -2.55
N ARG A 76 9.37 -10.02 -3.41
CA ARG A 76 7.92 -9.84 -3.19
C ARG A 76 7.59 -8.86 -2.06
N THR A 77 8.48 -7.92 -1.76
CA THR A 77 8.22 -6.86 -0.78
C THR A 77 8.01 -5.51 -1.47
N ILE A 78 7.36 -4.59 -0.76
CA ILE A 78 7.25 -3.18 -1.12
C ILE A 78 7.34 -2.37 0.17
N GLU A 79 8.18 -1.34 0.17
CA GLU A 79 8.21 -0.38 1.27
C GLU A 79 7.04 0.61 1.12
N VAL A 80 6.28 0.74 2.20
CA VAL A 80 5.13 1.64 2.28
C VAL A 80 5.28 2.57 3.47
N PHE A 81 4.79 3.78 3.31
CA PHE A 81 4.86 4.82 4.32
C PHE A 81 3.45 5.25 4.68
N VAL A 82 3.22 5.45 5.98
CA VAL A 82 1.96 5.94 6.52
C VAL A 82 2.17 7.36 7.04
N GLU A 83 1.42 8.31 6.48
CA GLU A 83 1.33 9.68 6.96
C GLU A 83 -0.01 9.89 7.66
N TYR A 84 0.02 9.95 8.99
CA TYR A 84 -1.16 10.31 9.77
C TYR A 84 -1.52 11.78 9.54
N VAL A 85 -2.81 12.03 9.33
CA VAL A 85 -3.34 13.39 9.16
C VAL A 85 -3.91 13.80 10.51
N SER A 86 -3.29 14.82 11.13
CA SER A 86 -3.80 15.48 12.34
C SER A 86 -5.06 16.28 12.05
#